data_AF-A0A7H4P2K5-F1
#
_entry.id   AF-A0A7H4P2K5-F1
#
_cell.length_a   1.000
_cell.length_b   1.000
_cell.length_c   1.000
_cell.angle_alpha   90.00
_cell.angle_beta   90.00
_cell.angle_gamma   90.00
#
_symmetry.space_group_name_H-M   'P 1'
#
loop_
_entity.id
_entity.type
_entity.pdbx_description
1 polymer ?
#
loop_
_entity_poly.entity_id
_entity_poly.type
_entity_poly.pdbx_seq_one_letter_code
_entity_poly.pdbx_strand_id
1 'polypeptide(L)'
;MPDWDASETCLSAGLCVGMVPGHLARPWLDSGEWTALELENPFPDAACCLTWQQSDASPALLWLLDYLGDSETLNREWLRAPE
;
A
#
# COMPACT_ATOMS: atom_id res chain seq x y z
N MET A 1 9.42 -0.96 12.85
CA MET A 1 8.50 0.08 13.32
C MET A 1 7.43 -0.61 14.15
N PRO A 2 7.01 -0.08 15.30
CA PRO A 2 5.71 -0.44 15.86
C PRO A 2 4.63 -0.06 14.82
N ASP A 3 3.38 -0.43 15.02
CA ASP A 3 2.27 -0.25 14.09
C ASP A 3 2.21 1.11 13.35
N TRP A 4 1.46 1.13 12.24
CA TRP A 4 1.36 2.33 11.39
C TRP A 4 0.76 3.54 12.13
N ASP A 5 -0.14 3.34 13.10
CA ASP A 5 -0.75 4.45 13.86
C ASP A 5 0.30 5.24 14.67
N ALA A 6 1.23 4.53 15.32
CA ALA A 6 2.33 5.19 16.03
C ALA A 6 3.25 5.96 15.06
N SER A 7 3.49 5.41 13.87
CA SER A 7 4.34 6.02 12.85
C SER A 7 3.70 7.29 12.27
N GLU A 8 2.41 7.23 11.96
CA GLU A 8 1.61 8.37 11.51
C GLU A 8 1.64 9.51 12.53
N THR A 9 1.40 9.21 13.81
CA THR A 9 1.41 10.22 14.88
C THR A 9 2.74 10.97 14.93
N CYS A 10 3.87 10.27 14.77
CA CYS A 10 5.20 10.89 14.79
C CYS A 10 5.44 11.79 13.56
N LEU A 11 4.98 11.35 12.38
CA LEU A 11 5.10 12.11 11.13
C LEU A 11 4.23 13.38 11.18
N SER A 12 2.96 13.24 11.57
CA SER A 12 2.02 14.37 11.68
C SER A 12 2.43 15.38 12.75
N ALA A 13 3.12 14.94 13.82
CA ALA A 13 3.68 15.83 14.83
C ALA A 13 4.99 16.52 14.40
N GLY A 14 5.50 16.23 13.19
CA GLY A 14 6.75 16.80 12.67
C GLY A 14 8.00 16.33 13.41
N LEU A 15 7.94 15.18 14.10
CA LEU A 15 9.04 14.67 14.91
C LEU A 15 10.10 13.95 14.07
N CYS A 16 9.76 13.51 12.86
CA CYS A 16 10.65 12.78 11.97
C CYS A 16 10.25 12.90 10.49
N VAL A 17 11.09 12.35 9.61
CA VAL A 17 10.79 12.05 8.21
C VAL A 17 10.84 10.54 8.04
N GLY A 18 9.93 9.97 7.25
CA GLY A 18 9.82 8.52 7.09
C GLY A 18 9.41 8.09 5.68
N MET A 19 9.77 6.86 5.33
CA MET A 19 9.29 6.20 4.11
C MET A 19 7.92 5.58 4.41
N VAL A 20 6.89 6.03 3.70
CA VAL A 20 5.50 5.58 3.91
C VAL A 20 4.95 4.97 2.62
N PRO A 21 4.25 3.82 2.67
CA PRO A 21 3.51 3.30 1.52
C PRO A 21 2.56 4.35 0.95
N GLY A 22 2.56 4.51 -0.37
CA GLY A 22 1.81 5.60 -1.04
C GLY A 22 0.32 5.65 -0.68
N HIS A 23 -0.34 4.49 -0.55
CA HIS A 23 -1.77 4.44 -0.21
C HIS A 23 -2.07 4.90 1.23
N LEU A 24 -1.12 4.75 2.17
CA LEU A 24 -1.28 5.25 3.54
C LEU A 24 -1.02 6.75 3.62
N ALA A 25 -0.05 7.25 2.85
CA ALA A 25 0.29 8.67 2.83
C ALA A 25 -0.75 9.54 2.08
N ARG A 26 -1.51 8.94 1.16
CA ARG A 26 -2.35 9.68 0.21
C ARG A 26 -3.36 10.64 0.85
N PRO A 27 -4.14 10.25 1.88
CA PRO A 27 -5.10 11.17 2.51
C PRO A 27 -4.45 12.44 3.06
N TRP A 28 -3.24 12.32 3.61
CA TRP A 28 -2.48 13.42 4.20
C TRP A 28 -1.78 14.30 3.16
N LEU A 29 -1.37 13.70 2.04
CA LEU A 29 -0.83 14.44 0.89
C LEU A 29 -1.94 15.24 0.20
N ASP A 30 -3.12 14.64 0.03
CA ASP A 30 -4.27 15.28 -0.60
C ASP A 30 -4.86 16.40 0.29
N SER A 31 -4.80 16.26 1.62
CA SER A 31 -5.17 17.33 2.57
C SER A 31 -4.12 18.43 2.70
N GLY A 32 -2.90 18.19 2.21
CA GLY A 32 -1.75 19.11 2.32
C GLY A 32 -1.11 19.13 3.71
N GLU A 33 -1.48 18.22 4.60
CA GLU A 33 -0.87 18.08 5.94
C GLU A 33 0.53 17.48 5.85
N TRP A 34 0.77 16.58 4.89
CA TRP A 34 2.07 16.00 4.61
C TRP A 34 2.64 16.51 3.29
N THR A 35 3.96 16.44 3.15
CA THR A 35 4.67 16.78 1.91
C THR A 35 5.56 15.61 1.49
N ALA A 36 5.41 15.17 0.25
CA ALA A 36 6.27 14.14 -0.33
C ALA A 36 7.65 14.72 -0.67
N LEU A 37 8.70 13.95 -0.40
CA LEU A 37 10.08 14.27 -0.78
C LEU A 37 10.54 13.26 -1.84
N GLU A 38 11.00 13.78 -2.97
CA GLU A 38 11.60 12.97 -4.04
C GLU A 38 13.04 12.63 -3.66
N LEU A 39 13.38 11.34 -3.69
CA LEU A 39 14.76 10.89 -3.50
C LEU A 39 15.52 11.05 -4.82
N GLU A 40 16.76 11.52 -4.76
CA GLU A 40 17.65 11.59 -5.94
C GLU A 40 17.82 10.22 -6.61
N ASN A 41 17.84 9.16 -5.80
CA ASN A 41 17.81 7.77 -6.25
C ASN A 41 16.58 7.06 -5.67
N PRO A 42 15.53 6.82 -6.48
CA PRO A 42 14.32 6.15 -6.01
C PRO A 42 14.57 4.66 -5.79
N PHE A 43 13.84 4.08 -4.82
CA PHE A 43 13.76 2.64 -4.65
C PHE A 43 12.79 2.04 -5.68
N PRO A 44 12.98 0.78 -6.09
CA PRO A 44 11.98 0.08 -6.89
C PRO A 44 10.68 -0.09 -6.08
N ASP A 45 9.55 -0.13 -6.79
CA ASP A 45 8.26 -0.41 -6.17
C ASP A 45 8.28 -1.76 -5.45
N ALA A 46 7.68 -1.80 -4.25
CA ALA A 46 7.53 -3.04 -3.52
C ALA A 46 6.52 -3.96 -4.22
N ALA A 47 6.94 -5.18 -4.54
CA ALA A 47 6.03 -6.19 -5.04
C ALA A 47 5.06 -6.64 -3.92
N CYS A 48 3.76 -6.55 -4.18
CA CYS A 48 2.74 -7.11 -3.31
C CYS A 48 2.08 -8.29 -4.02
N CYS A 49 2.16 -9.46 -3.41
CA CYS A 49 1.77 -10.72 -4.03
C CYS A 49 0.72 -11.44 -3.18
N LEU A 50 -0.28 -12.02 -3.84
CA LEU A 50 -1.21 -12.95 -3.20
C LEU A 50 -0.62 -14.36 -3.25
N THR A 51 -0.63 -15.07 -2.13
CA THR A 51 -0.20 -16.46 -2.05
C THR A 51 -1.31 -17.30 -1.42
N TRP A 52 -1.46 -18.54 -1.89
CA TRP A 52 -2.44 -19.49 -1.36
C TRP A 52 -1.94 -20.92 -1.51
N GLN A 53 -2.56 -21.84 -0.76
CA GLN A 53 -2.27 -23.26 -0.87
C GLN A 53 -3.05 -23.86 -2.05
N GLN A 54 -2.33 -24.33 -3.07
CA GLN A 54 -2.96 -24.89 -4.28
C GLN A 54 -3.81 -26.14 -4.01
N SER A 55 -3.43 -26.94 -2.99
CA SER A 55 -4.13 -28.18 -2.65
C SER A 55 -5.47 -27.96 -1.93
N ASP A 56 -5.78 -26.73 -1.52
CA ASP A 56 -7.00 -26.38 -0.78
C ASP A 56 -7.65 -25.09 -1.33
N ALA A 57 -7.73 -25.01 -2.66
CA ALA A 57 -8.36 -23.88 -3.33
C ALA A 57 -9.90 -24.02 -3.29
N SER A 58 -10.53 -23.35 -2.32
CA SER A 58 -11.99 -23.28 -2.26
C SER A 58 -12.58 -22.57 -3.50
N PRO A 59 -13.84 -22.87 -3.90
CA PRO A 59 -14.50 -22.15 -4.99
C PRO A 59 -14.54 -20.63 -4.80
N ALA A 60 -14.65 -20.15 -3.56
CA ALA A 60 -14.63 -18.73 -3.24
C ALA A 60 -13.25 -18.10 -3.50
N LEU A 61 -12.16 -18.81 -3.15
CA LEU A 61 -10.81 -18.35 -3.46
C LEU A 61 -10.57 -18.31 -4.97
N LEU A 62 -11.01 -19.33 -5.71
CA LEU A 62 -10.89 -19.35 -7.17
C LEU A 62 -11.64 -18.20 -7.82
N TRP A 63 -12.85 -17.90 -7.35
CA TRP A 63 -13.60 -16.73 -7.78
C TRP A 63 -12.85 -15.42 -7.49
N LEU A 64 -12.25 -15.28 -6.30
CA LEU A 64 -11.47 -14.11 -5.92
C LEU A 64 -10.23 -13.93 -6.81
N LEU A 65 -9.54 -15.02 -7.13
CA LEU A 65 -8.38 -15.01 -8.03
C LEU A 65 -8.78 -14.62 -9.46
N ASP A 66 -9.91 -15.11 -9.95
CA ASP A 66 -10.46 -14.75 -11.26
C ASP A 66 -10.89 -13.27 -11.30
N TYR A 67 -11.53 -12.79 -10.22
CA TYR A 67 -11.92 -11.39 -10.05
C TYR A 67 -10.71 -10.44 -10.02
N LEU A 68 -9.68 -10.78 -9.24
CA LEU A 68 -8.46 -9.98 -9.16
C LEU A 68 -7.65 -10.02 -10.45
N GLY A 69 -7.81 -11.07 -11.27
CA GLY A 69 -7.29 -11.14 -12.61
C GLY A 69 -5.77 -11.00 -12.68
N ASP A 70 -5.30 -9.89 -13.25
CA ASP A 70 -3.88 -9.59 -13.42
C ASP A 70 -3.30 -8.75 -12.28
N SER A 71 -1.96 -8.65 -12.26
CA SER A 71 -1.25 -7.89 -11.22
C SER A 71 -1.63 -6.41 -11.21
N GLU A 72 -2.06 -5.84 -12.34
CA GLU A 72 -2.50 -4.45 -12.41
C GLU A 72 -3.83 -4.25 -11.69
N THR A 73 -4.80 -5.13 -11.96
CA THR A 73 -6.12 -5.13 -11.35
C THR A 73 -6.03 -5.44 -9.85
N LEU A 74 -5.21 -6.39 -9.45
CA LEU A 74 -4.93 -6.67 -8.04
C LEU A 74 -4.31 -5.44 -7.34
N ASN A 75 -3.32 -4.79 -7.96
CA ASN A 75 -2.71 -3.60 -7.38
C ASN A 75 -3.71 -2.44 -7.26
N ARG A 76 -4.54 -2.23 -8.28
CA ARG A 76 -5.55 -1.17 -8.30
C ARG A 76 -6.66 -1.38 -7.27
N GLU A 77 -7.27 -2.56 -7.24
CA GLU A 77 -8.46 -2.83 -6.43
C GLU A 77 -8.15 -3.04 -4.95
N TRP A 78 -6.97 -3.55 -4.61
CA TRP A 78 -6.61 -3.87 -3.23
C TRP A 78 -5.55 -2.96 -2.62
N LEU A 79 -4.68 -2.32 -3.41
CA LEU A 79 -3.48 -1.67 -2.88
C LEU A 79 -3.32 -0.20 -3.27
N ARG A 80 -3.97 0.28 -4.34
CA ARG A 80 -3.98 1.69 -4.69
C ARG A 80 -5.10 2.41 -3.94
N ALA A 81 -4.82 3.64 -3.53
CA ALA A 81 -5.85 4.56 -3.12
C ALA A 81 -6.79 4.85 -4.32
N PRO A 82 -8.10 5.01 -4.10
CA PRO A 82 -9.00 5.46 -5.15
C PRO A 82 -8.55 6.82 -5.70
N GLU A 83 -8.68 7.01 -7.02
CA GLU A 83 -8.35 8.26 -7.73
C GLU A 83 -9.28 9.43 -7.37
#